data_AF-A0A7M2ZKW8-F1
#
_entry.id   AF-A0A7M2ZKW8-F1
#
_cell.length_a   1.000
_cell.length_b   1.000
_cell.length_c   1.000
_cell.angle_alpha   90.00
_cell.angle_beta   90.00
_cell.angle_gamma   90.00
#
_symmetry.space_group_name_H-M   'P 1'
#
loop_
_entity.id
_entity.type
_entity.pdbx_description
1 polymer ?
#
loop_
_entity_poly.entity_id
_entity_poly.type
_entity_poly.pdbx_seq_one_letter_code
_entity_poly.pdbx_strand_id
1 'polypeptide(L)'
;GLCLYGHDMDSATTPVEASLGWAISKARRADGVRAGGFPGAERIFAQQAQGVASKRVGFLPQGRMPVREGAEIVDAQGRAIGKVSSGGFGPSLNAPLAMGYVPSELAGLGSEVTAMVRGKPVTLVVSKMPFVAQRYYRG
;
A
#
# COMPACT_ATOMS: atom_id res chain seq x y z
N GLY A 1 -0.34 0.32 9.88
CA GLY A 1 -0.74 0.73 8.53
C GLY A 1 -2.20 0.40 8.30
N LEU A 2 -3.08 1.02 9.09
CA LEU A 2 -4.50 1.05 8.80
C LEU A 2 -4.71 2.11 7.71
N CYS A 3 -5.65 1.89 6.80
CA CYS A 3 -5.95 2.84 5.73
C CYS A 3 -6.78 4.01 6.26
N LEU A 4 -6.53 5.20 5.72
CA LEU A 4 -7.41 6.36 5.81
C LEU A 4 -8.15 6.56 4.47
N TYR A 5 -9.48 6.48 4.47
CA TYR A 5 -10.28 6.73 3.26
C TYR A 5 -10.13 8.19 2.79
N GLY A 6 -10.05 8.40 1.48
CA GLY A 6 -9.71 9.69 0.86
C GLY A 6 -8.20 9.91 0.70
N HIS A 7 -7.36 9.07 1.29
CA HIS A 7 -5.90 9.15 1.19
C HIS A 7 -5.32 7.84 0.66
N ASP A 8 -5.45 6.76 1.44
CA ASP A 8 -4.87 5.45 1.12
C ASP A 8 -5.80 4.59 0.25
N MET A 9 -7.09 4.94 0.21
CA MET A 9 -8.09 4.27 -0.60
C MET A 9 -9.26 5.23 -0.84
N ASP A 10 -9.92 5.07 -1.98
CA ASP A 10 -11.10 5.81 -2.41
C ASP A 10 -12.01 4.91 -3.27
N SER A 11 -13.00 5.50 -3.95
CA SER A 11 -13.91 4.78 -4.84
C SER A 11 -13.27 4.22 -6.12
N ALA A 12 -12.07 4.69 -6.50
CA ALA A 12 -11.33 4.21 -7.65
C ALA A 12 -10.42 3.02 -7.31
N THR A 13 -9.99 2.91 -6.04
CA THR A 13 -9.16 1.80 -5.55
C THR A 13 -9.96 0.58 -5.15
N THR A 14 -9.56 -0.58 -5.66
CA THR A 14 -10.15 -1.87 -5.26
C THR A 14 -9.52 -2.41 -3.96
N PRO A 15 -10.22 -3.29 -3.22
CA PRO A 15 -9.64 -4.01 -2.09
C PRO A 15 -8.37 -4.81 -2.41
N VAL A 16 -8.19 -5.26 -3.66
CA VAL A 16 -6.97 -5.99 -4.06
C VAL A 16 -5.79 -5.03 -4.20
N GLU A 17 -5.98 -3.91 -4.90
CA GLU A 17 -4.99 -2.82 -5.01
C GLU A 17 -4.63 -2.26 -3.63
N ALA A 18 -5.61 -2.04 -2.76
CA ALA A 18 -5.41 -1.51 -1.42
C ALA A 18 -4.79 -2.52 -0.41
N SER A 19 -4.45 -3.74 -0.83
CA SER A 19 -3.96 -4.81 0.05
C SER A 19 -4.94 -5.14 1.20
N LEU A 20 -6.24 -5.11 0.91
CA LEU A 20 -7.36 -5.37 1.83
C LEU A 20 -8.15 -6.64 1.49
N GLY A 21 -7.62 -7.54 0.67
CA GLY A 21 -8.30 -8.80 0.31
C GLY A 21 -8.71 -9.67 1.50
N TRP A 22 -8.10 -9.49 2.67
CA TRP A 22 -8.49 -10.16 3.91
C TRP A 22 -9.91 -9.82 4.38
N ALA A 23 -10.44 -8.64 4.03
CA ALA A 23 -11.79 -8.21 4.39
C ALA A 23 -12.88 -8.96 3.60
N ILE A 24 -12.52 -9.59 2.48
CA ILE A 24 -13.43 -10.44 1.73
C ILE A 24 -13.47 -11.81 2.39
N SER A 25 -14.62 -12.09 3.02
CA SER A 25 -14.83 -13.35 3.73
C SER A 25 -14.71 -14.55 2.79
N LYS A 26 -14.19 -15.66 3.31
CA LYS A 26 -13.89 -16.87 2.52
C LYS A 26 -15.10 -17.36 1.72
N ALA A 27 -16.29 -17.34 2.31
CA ALA A 27 -17.52 -17.79 1.65
C ALA A 27 -17.89 -16.96 0.40
N ARG A 28 -17.42 -15.71 0.29
CA ARG A 28 -17.76 -14.77 -0.79
C ARG A 28 -16.70 -14.70 -1.89
N ARG A 29 -15.53 -15.34 -1.70
CA ARG A 29 -14.48 -15.44 -2.70
C ARG A 29 -14.92 -16.32 -3.87
N ALA A 30 -14.19 -16.28 -4.98
CA ALA A 30 -14.52 -17.00 -6.21
C ALA A 30 -14.71 -18.51 -6.00
N ASP A 31 -13.95 -19.11 -5.07
CA ASP A 31 -13.98 -20.52 -4.67
C ASP A 31 -14.90 -20.81 -3.48
N GLY A 32 -15.66 -19.80 -3.02
CA GLY A 32 -16.49 -19.88 -1.82
C GLY A 32 -17.88 -20.46 -2.07
N VAL A 33 -18.49 -21.02 -1.02
CA VAL A 33 -19.85 -21.59 -1.04
C VAL A 33 -20.96 -20.60 -1.43
N ARG A 34 -20.69 -19.30 -1.37
CA ARG A 34 -21.57 -18.19 -1.78
C ARG A 34 -20.76 -17.15 -2.55
N ALA A 35 -20.03 -17.60 -3.57
CA ALA A 35 -19.19 -16.76 -4.40
C ALA A 35 -19.96 -15.53 -4.93
N GLY A 36 -19.32 -14.37 -4.87
CA GLY A 36 -19.86 -13.12 -5.43
C GLY A 36 -21.01 -12.56 -4.61
N GLY A 37 -21.98 -11.92 -5.25
CA GLY A 37 -23.16 -11.29 -4.61
C GLY A 37 -22.87 -9.95 -3.92
N PHE A 38 -21.77 -9.29 -4.27
CA PHE A 38 -21.41 -7.96 -3.79
C PHE A 38 -20.98 -7.08 -4.97
N PRO A 39 -21.10 -5.74 -4.87
CA PRO A 39 -20.75 -4.85 -5.97
C PRO A 39 -19.31 -5.02 -6.44
N GLY A 40 -19.11 -5.16 -7.76
CA GLY A 40 -17.78 -5.29 -8.36
C GLY A 40 -17.11 -6.67 -8.22
N ALA A 41 -17.84 -7.71 -7.79
CA ALA A 41 -17.27 -9.04 -7.55
C ALA A 41 -16.46 -9.62 -8.71
N GLU A 42 -16.94 -9.49 -9.96
CA GLU A 42 -16.24 -9.99 -11.15
C GLU A 42 -14.85 -9.36 -11.32
N ARG A 43 -14.74 -8.03 -11.16
CA ARG A 43 -13.45 -7.32 -11.21
C ARG A 43 -12.52 -7.81 -10.11
N ILE A 44 -13.04 -7.98 -8.90
CA ILE A 44 -12.24 -8.45 -7.76
C ILE A 44 -11.73 -9.87 -7.97
N PHE A 45 -12.55 -10.76 -8.53
CA PHE A 45 -12.13 -12.13 -8.84
C PHE A 45 -11.07 -12.17 -9.92
N ALA A 46 -11.21 -11.37 -10.98
CA ALA A 46 -10.19 -11.22 -12.00
C ALA A 46 -8.86 -10.74 -11.40
N GLN A 47 -8.90 -9.71 -10.55
CA GLN A 47 -7.71 -9.18 -9.87
C GLN A 47 -7.08 -10.19 -8.88
N GLN A 48 -7.88 -11.03 -8.22
CA GLN A 48 -7.35 -12.08 -7.35
C GLN A 48 -6.63 -13.18 -8.13
N ALA A 49 -7.12 -13.52 -9.33
CA ALA A 49 -6.52 -14.54 -10.17
C ALA A 49 -5.30 -14.03 -10.96
N GLN A 50 -5.37 -12.81 -11.48
CA GLN A 50 -4.39 -12.24 -12.42
C GLN A 50 -3.41 -11.29 -11.75
N GLY A 51 -3.69 -10.85 -10.52
CA GLY A 51 -2.98 -9.77 -9.86
C GLY A 51 -3.50 -8.39 -10.29
N VAL A 52 -2.80 -7.36 -9.83
CA VAL A 52 -3.11 -5.95 -10.09
C VAL A 52 -1.85 -5.26 -10.60
N ALA A 53 -1.99 -4.21 -11.41
CA ALA A 53 -0.83 -3.47 -11.90
C ALA A 53 -0.13 -2.70 -10.79
N SER A 54 -0.89 -2.17 -9.83
CA SER A 54 -0.39 -1.35 -8.72
C SER A 54 -0.94 -1.84 -7.39
N LYS A 55 -0.13 -1.76 -6.33
CA LYS A 55 -0.48 -2.28 -5.01
C LYS A 55 -0.03 -1.33 -3.91
N ARG A 56 -0.88 -1.19 -2.88
CA ARG A 56 -0.57 -0.44 -1.67
C ARG A 56 0.42 -1.21 -0.82
N VAL A 57 1.49 -0.53 -0.43
CA VAL A 57 2.52 -1.05 0.46
C VAL A 57 2.85 -0.04 1.56
N GLY A 58 3.62 -0.50 2.55
CA GLY A 58 4.24 0.37 3.54
C GLY A 58 5.68 0.69 3.14
N PHE A 59 6.17 1.85 3.51
CA PHE A 59 7.52 2.32 3.23
C PHE A 59 8.22 2.77 4.51
N LEU A 60 9.52 2.47 4.60
CA LEU A 60 10.45 3.10 5.52
C LEU A 60 11.40 3.98 4.70
N PRO A 61 11.28 5.31 4.78
CA PRO A 61 12.27 6.21 4.19
C PRO A 61 13.65 5.99 4.82
N GLN A 62 14.69 5.90 3.99
CA GLN A 62 16.07 5.92 4.45
C GLN A 62 16.45 7.37 4.82
N GLY A 63 16.91 7.56 6.06
CA GLY A 63 17.23 8.87 6.62
C GLY A 63 16.14 9.42 7.54
N ARG A 64 16.27 10.69 7.94
CA ARG A 64 15.39 11.34 8.94
C ARG A 64 14.25 12.14 8.35
N MET A 65 14.27 12.41 7.04
CA MET A 65 13.29 13.27 6.39
C MET A 65 11.99 12.50 6.15
N PRO A 66 10.85 12.92 6.71
CA PRO A 66 9.57 12.30 6.41
C PRO A 66 9.17 12.59 4.97
N VAL A 67 8.73 11.54 4.26
CA VAL A 67 8.07 11.68 2.97
C VAL A 67 6.58 11.90 3.23
N ARG A 68 5.99 12.93 2.64
CA ARG A 68 4.59 13.32 2.86
C ARG A 68 3.71 12.78 1.73
N GLU A 69 2.41 12.74 2.00
CA GLU A 69 1.40 12.53 0.97
C GLU A 69 1.63 13.44 -0.24
N GLY A 70 1.37 12.90 -1.43
CA GLY A 70 1.55 13.63 -2.67
C GLY A 70 2.90 13.39 -3.34
N ALA A 71 3.93 12.97 -2.59
CA ALA A 71 5.26 12.75 -3.15
C ALA A 71 5.23 11.66 -4.23
N GLU A 72 5.78 11.97 -5.39
CA GLU A 72 5.90 11.03 -6.51
C GLU A 72 6.98 10.00 -6.21
N ILE A 73 6.69 8.75 -6.55
CA ILE A 73 7.67 7.67 -6.58
C ILE A 73 8.11 7.53 -8.03
N VAL A 74 9.41 7.57 -8.28
CA VAL A 74 10.01 7.64 -9.62
C VAL A 74 10.94 6.46 -9.89
N ASP A 75 11.10 6.12 -11.17
CA ASP A 75 12.12 5.18 -11.63
C ASP A 75 13.51 5.84 -11.77
N ALA A 76 14.50 5.08 -12.26
CA ALA A 76 15.86 5.57 -12.45
C ALA A 76 15.97 6.69 -13.50
N GLN A 77 14.98 6.85 -14.37
CA GLN A 77 14.90 7.91 -15.38
C GLN A 77 14.09 9.12 -14.88
N GLY A 78 13.62 9.09 -13.62
CA GLY A 78 12.81 10.15 -13.03
C GLY A 78 11.34 10.14 -13.46
N ARG A 79 10.87 9.08 -14.11
CA ARG A 79 9.46 8.95 -14.51
C ARG A 79 8.64 8.49 -13.32
N ALA A 80 7.48 9.11 -13.11
CA ALA A 80 6.56 8.72 -12.04
C ALA A 80 6.02 7.30 -12.28
N ILE A 81 6.25 6.42 -11.30
CA ILE A 81 5.77 5.02 -11.29
C ILE A 81 4.78 4.77 -10.15
N GLY A 82 4.68 5.68 -9.19
CA GLY A 82 3.82 5.52 -8.03
C GLY A 82 3.68 6.81 -7.25
N LYS A 83 3.01 6.74 -6.10
CA LYS A 83 2.75 7.91 -5.27
C LYS A 83 2.60 7.54 -3.80
N VAL A 84 3.11 8.39 -2.93
CA VAL A 84 2.87 8.32 -1.48
C VAL A 84 1.47 8.83 -1.17
N SER A 85 0.67 8.00 -0.50
CA SER A 85 -0.70 8.30 -0.08
C SER A 85 -0.77 8.91 1.32
N SER A 86 0.08 8.44 2.24
CA SER A 86 0.15 8.92 3.62
C SER A 86 1.59 8.88 4.10
N GLY A 87 2.03 9.85 4.91
CA GLY A 87 3.42 9.84 5.37
C GLY A 87 3.75 10.79 6.52
N GLY A 88 4.55 10.30 7.46
CA GLY A 88 4.68 10.84 8.81
C GLY A 88 6.02 10.50 9.47
N PHE A 89 6.22 11.07 10.67
CA PHE A 89 7.17 10.50 11.63
C PHE A 89 6.37 9.70 12.65
N GLY A 90 6.75 8.45 12.89
CA GLY A 90 6.11 7.60 13.89
C GLY A 90 6.88 7.64 15.20
N PRO A 91 6.40 8.30 16.27
CA PRO A 91 7.15 8.43 17.52
C PRO A 91 7.49 7.08 18.17
N SER A 92 6.55 6.13 18.15
CA SER A 92 6.77 4.78 18.70
C SER A 92 7.76 3.94 17.89
N LEU A 93 7.88 4.21 16.59
CA LEU A 93 8.88 3.59 15.73
C LEU A 93 10.23 4.34 15.81
N ASN A 94 10.20 5.60 16.25
CA ASN A 94 11.31 6.55 16.20
C ASN A 94 11.93 6.70 14.80
N ALA A 95 11.10 6.63 13.76
CA ALA A 95 11.53 6.72 12.37
C ALA A 95 10.42 7.32 11.47
N PRO A 96 10.77 7.90 10.32
CA PRO A 96 9.78 8.21 9.30
C PRO A 96 9.16 6.94 8.74
N LEU A 97 7.91 7.04 8.29
CA LEU A 97 7.17 5.95 7.66
C LEU A 97 6.13 6.53 6.71
N ALA A 98 5.78 5.76 5.68
CA ALA A 98 4.79 6.17 4.70
C ALA A 98 4.00 4.96 4.17
N MET A 99 2.90 5.23 3.51
CA MET A 99 2.16 4.27 2.68
C MET A 99 1.97 4.88 1.30
N GLY A 100 1.78 4.02 0.31
CA GLY A 100 1.54 4.47 -1.05
C GLY A 100 1.42 3.30 -2.00
N TYR A 101 1.30 3.63 -3.28
CA TYR A 101 1.08 2.68 -4.35
C TYR A 101 2.28 2.64 -5.28
N VAL A 102 2.71 1.42 -5.63
CA VAL A 102 3.80 1.14 -6.57
C VAL A 102 3.38 0.01 -7.50
N PRO A 103 4.05 -0.15 -8.67
CA PRO A 103 3.86 -1.31 -9.52
C PRO A 103 4.03 -2.61 -8.73
N SER A 104 3.20 -3.61 -8.99
CA SER A 104 3.20 -4.85 -8.21
C SER A 104 4.54 -5.59 -8.23
N GLU A 105 5.32 -5.45 -9.29
CA GLU A 105 6.69 -5.98 -9.39
C GLU A 105 7.68 -5.36 -8.39
N LEU A 106 7.39 -4.15 -7.90
CA LEU A 106 8.18 -3.43 -6.89
C LEU A 106 7.55 -3.51 -5.48
N ALA A 107 6.42 -4.21 -5.32
CA ALA A 107 5.70 -4.30 -4.04
C ALA A 107 6.28 -5.34 -3.06
N GLY A 108 7.38 -5.99 -3.43
CA GLY A 108 8.06 -6.98 -2.60
C GLY A 108 8.69 -6.38 -1.34
N LEU A 109 8.70 -7.12 -0.24
CA LEU A 109 9.36 -6.66 1.00
C LEU A 109 10.86 -6.50 0.75
N GLY A 110 11.42 -5.37 1.20
CA GLY A 110 12.82 -5.02 0.99
C GLY A 110 13.13 -4.36 -0.35
N SER A 111 12.18 -4.30 -1.29
CA SER A 111 12.35 -3.55 -2.54
C SER A 111 12.59 -2.06 -2.25
N GLU A 112 13.53 -1.46 -2.98
CA GLU A 112 13.82 -0.03 -2.89
C GLU A 112 13.13 0.74 -4.02
N VAL A 113 12.54 1.88 -3.69
CA VAL A 113 11.98 2.84 -4.65
C VAL A 113 12.40 4.26 -4.27
N THR A 114 12.38 5.19 -5.21
CA THR A 114 12.80 6.58 -4.96
C THR A 114 11.60 7.51 -4.91
N ALA A 115 11.43 8.24 -3.82
CA ALA A 115 10.44 9.32 -3.73
C ALA A 115 11.09 10.69 -3.93
N MET A 116 10.40 11.58 -4.65
CA MET A 116 10.85 12.95 -4.86
C MET A 116 10.27 13.88 -3.80
N VAL A 117 11.14 14.42 -2.93
CA VAL A 117 10.75 15.33 -1.84
C VAL A 117 11.42 16.68 -2.05
N ARG A 118 10.62 17.70 -2.42
CA ARG A 118 11.11 19.07 -2.68
C ARG A 118 12.32 19.08 -3.64
N GLY A 119 12.22 18.29 -4.72
CA GLY A 119 13.27 18.15 -5.74
C GLY A 119 14.46 17.28 -5.35
N LYS A 120 14.46 16.64 -4.17
CA LYS A 120 15.53 15.74 -3.72
C LYS A 120 15.05 14.28 -3.71
N PRO A 121 15.84 13.33 -4.24
CA PRO A 121 15.50 11.92 -4.17
C PRO A 121 15.66 11.41 -2.73
N VAL A 122 14.71 10.60 -2.28
CA VAL A 122 14.73 9.89 -1.01
C VAL A 122 14.44 8.42 -1.27
N THR A 123 15.36 7.54 -0.88
CA THR A 123 15.14 6.09 -0.98
C THR A 123 14.08 5.66 0.05
N LEU A 124 13.10 4.91 -0.41
CA LEU A 124 12.07 4.24 0.39
C LEU A 124 12.29 2.73 0.30
N VAL A 125 12.28 2.04 1.43
CA VAL A 125 12.29 0.57 1.47
C VAL A 125 10.90 0.06 1.73
N VAL A 126 10.39 -0.82 0.87
CA VAL A 126 9.10 -1.50 1.07
C VAL A 126 9.18 -2.36 2.33
N SER A 127 8.23 -2.14 3.24
CA SER A 127 8.21 -2.75 4.56
C SER A 127 6.85 -3.32 4.90
N LYS A 128 6.87 -4.34 5.76
CA LYS A 128 5.67 -5.01 6.24
C LYS A 128 4.86 -4.05 7.11
N MET A 129 3.56 -4.04 6.90
CA MET A 129 2.61 -3.40 7.82
C MET A 129 1.96 -4.44 8.74
N PRO A 130 1.65 -4.06 10.00
CA PRO A 130 1.88 -2.76 10.62
C PRO A 130 3.35 -2.52 10.98
N PHE A 131 3.80 -1.25 10.94
CA PHE A 131 5.19 -0.86 11.28
C PHE A 131 5.52 -1.04 12.77
N VAL A 132 4.50 -0.99 13.62
CA VAL A 132 4.60 -1.24 15.06
C VAL A 132 3.63 -2.38 15.39
N ALA A 133 4.07 -3.31 16.23
CA ALA A 133 3.27 -4.48 16.59
C ALA A 133 1.92 -4.08 17.20
N GLN A 134 0.84 -4.69 16.71
CA GLN A 134 -0.50 -4.53 17.27
C GLN A 134 -0.59 -5.20 18.64
N ARG A 135 -1.34 -4.59 19.56
CA ARG A 135 -1.63 -5.11 20.91
C ARG A 135 -3.12 -5.31 21.10
N TYR A 136 -3.79 -5.89 20.10
CA TYR A 136 -5.22 -6.20 20.21
C TYR A 136 -5.44 -7.23 21.32
N TYR A 137 -6.42 -6.98 22.19
CA TYR A 137 -6.89 -7.97 23.15
C TYR A 137 -7.50 -9.16 22.41
N ARG A 138 -7.27 -10.39 22.89
CA ARG A 138 -7.63 -11.63 22.20
C ARG A 138 -8.50 -12.60 23.01
N GLY A 139 -9.02 -12.17 24.17
CA GLY A 139 -9.59 -13.08 25.16
C GLY A 139 -8.55 -13.43 26.21
#